data_AF-A0A839QF01-F1
#
_entry.id   AF-A0A839QF01-F1
#
_cell.length_a   1.000
_cell.length_b   1.000
_cell.length_c   1.000
_cell.angle_alpha   90.00
_cell.angle_beta   90.00
_cell.angle_gamma   90.00
#
_symmetry.space_group_name_H-M   'P 1'
#
loop_
_entity.id
_entity.type
_entity.pdbx_description
1 polymer ?
#
loop_
_entity_poly.entity_id
_entity_poly.type
_entity_poly.pdbx_seq_one_letter_code
_entity_poly.pdbx_strand_id
1 'polypeptide(L)'
;MLPLNEKQIRSSFLNASLRERKAITLPTGFDELEWDALDFLGWRDEKIPAFGYVVGEVDGAPVGVLMRQIDGKTRNRPQCSWCEDVNLPNDVVFFNAKRGGQAGRNGDTLGMLVCAKFE
;
A
#
# COMPACT_ATOMS: atom_id res chain seq x y z
N MET A 1 -15.64 -2.58 0.93
CA MET A 1 -14.91 -3.88 0.93
C MET A 1 -15.52 -4.86 1.93
N LEU A 2 -15.35 -6.17 1.75
CA LEU A 2 -15.67 -7.16 2.80
C LEU A 2 -14.70 -7.03 3.99
N PRO A 3 -15.18 -7.13 5.25
CA PRO A 3 -14.31 -7.13 6.42
C PRO A 3 -13.25 -8.24 6.38
N LEU A 4 -11.99 -7.85 6.58
CA LEU A 4 -10.86 -8.78 6.63
C LEU A 4 -10.31 -8.85 8.04
N ASN A 5 -9.99 -10.05 8.51
CA ASN A 5 -9.20 -10.21 9.74
C ASN A 5 -7.69 -10.08 9.48
N GLU A 6 -6.91 -9.96 10.56
CA GLU A 6 -5.46 -9.86 10.51
C GLU A 6 -4.79 -10.96 9.67
N LYS A 7 -5.26 -12.21 9.81
CA LYS A 7 -4.69 -13.35 9.09
C LYS A 7 -4.91 -13.22 7.58
N GLN A 8 -6.11 -12.82 7.16
CA GLN A 8 -6.45 -12.57 5.76
C GLN A 8 -5.56 -11.48 5.18
N ILE A 9 -5.45 -10.34 5.87
CA ILE A 9 -4.58 -9.21 5.48
C ILE A 9 -3.14 -9.68 5.29
N ARG A 10 -2.53 -10.30 6.30
CA ARG A 10 -1.14 -10.75 6.20
C ARG A 10 -0.90 -11.74 5.07
N SER A 11 -1.86 -12.63 4.82
CA SER A 11 -1.75 -13.63 3.75
C SER A 11 -1.91 -13.06 2.34
N SER A 12 -2.58 -11.91 2.19
CA SER A 12 -2.86 -11.26 0.91
C SER A 12 -1.63 -10.68 0.20
N PHE A 13 -0.54 -10.40 0.91
CA PHE A 13 0.60 -9.66 0.36
C PHE A 13 1.41 -10.46 -0.68
N LEU A 14 1.23 -10.17 -1.96
CA LEU A 14 1.86 -10.93 -3.06
C LEU A 14 3.36 -10.67 -3.21
N ASN A 15 3.84 -9.52 -2.74
CA ASN A 15 5.22 -9.07 -2.90
C ASN A 15 6.04 -9.03 -1.61
N ALA A 16 5.53 -9.65 -0.54
CA ALA A 16 6.20 -9.74 0.75
C ALA A 16 6.53 -11.20 1.10
N SER A 17 7.73 -11.43 1.61
CA SER A 17 8.16 -12.70 2.21
C SER A 17 7.37 -13.02 3.49
N LEU A 18 7.44 -14.27 3.95
CA LEU A 18 6.83 -14.68 5.22
C LEU A 18 7.30 -13.84 6.42
N ARG A 19 8.58 -13.42 6.43
CA ARG A 19 9.12 -12.58 7.49
C ARG A 19 8.56 -11.17 7.42
N GLU A 20 8.54 -10.57 6.23
CA GLU A 20 7.96 -9.24 6.01
C GLU A 20 6.48 -9.23 6.41
N ARG A 21 5.68 -10.22 5.98
CA ARG A 21 4.26 -10.36 6.34
C ARG A 21 4.01 -10.42 7.85
N LYS A 22 4.88 -11.09 8.60
CA LYS A 22 4.81 -11.14 10.08
C LYS A 22 5.18 -9.81 10.74
N ALA A 23 5.99 -8.99 10.08
CA ALA A 23 6.45 -7.71 10.60
C ALA A 23 5.47 -6.56 10.33
N ILE A 24 4.49 -6.74 9.42
CA ILE A 24 3.48 -5.72 9.10
C ILE A 24 2.74 -5.29 10.37
N THR A 25 2.70 -3.99 10.64
CA THR A 25 1.83 -3.41 11.65
C THR A 25 0.45 -3.17 11.04
N LEU A 26 -0.62 -3.47 11.77
CA LEU A 26 -1.98 -3.13 11.34
C LEU A 26 -2.22 -1.62 11.52
N PRO A 27 -3.15 -1.00 10.78
CA PRO A 27 -3.47 0.40 10.96
C PRO A 27 -4.02 0.66 12.38
N THR A 28 -3.75 1.85 12.89
CA THR A 28 -4.40 2.33 14.13
C THR A 28 -5.91 2.32 13.94
N GLY A 29 -6.66 1.86 14.95
CA GLY A 29 -8.12 1.75 14.86
C GLY A 29 -8.60 0.63 13.93
N PHE A 30 -7.80 -0.41 13.72
CA PHE A 30 -8.16 -1.54 12.84
C PHE A 30 -9.54 -2.15 13.13
N ASP A 31 -9.88 -2.29 14.41
CA ASP A 31 -11.17 -2.86 14.84
C ASP A 31 -12.35 -1.89 14.67
N GLU A 32 -12.09 -0.63 14.34
CA GLU A 32 -13.06 0.46 14.16
C GLU A 32 -13.23 0.83 12.68
N LEU A 33 -12.63 0.08 11.75
CA LEU A 33 -12.71 0.35 10.32
C LEU A 33 -14.12 0.11 9.77
N GLU A 34 -14.67 1.14 9.11
CA GLU A 34 -15.91 1.07 8.32
C GLU A 34 -15.63 0.42 6.95
N TRP A 35 -15.48 -0.90 6.92
CA TRP A 35 -15.07 -1.66 5.73
C TRP A 35 -15.91 -1.39 4.48
N ASP A 36 -17.21 -1.17 4.65
CA ASP A 36 -18.14 -0.94 3.54
C ASP A 36 -17.90 0.41 2.83
N ALA A 37 -17.25 1.37 3.50
CA ALA A 37 -16.88 2.66 2.93
C ALA A 37 -15.49 2.68 2.26
N LEU A 38 -14.75 1.57 2.31
CA LEU A 38 -13.41 1.46 1.72
C LEU A 38 -13.47 0.85 0.31
N ASP A 39 -12.83 1.52 -0.64
CA ASP A 39 -12.47 0.96 -1.95
C ASP A 39 -11.24 0.04 -1.83
N PHE A 40 -10.28 0.46 -1.00
CA PHE A 40 -9.11 -0.31 -0.57
C PHE A 40 -8.70 0.13 0.84
N LEU A 41 -7.98 -0.72 1.56
CA LEU A 41 -7.36 -0.37 2.85
C LEU A 41 -5.90 0.02 2.63
N GLY A 42 -5.58 1.30 2.78
CA GLY A 42 -4.21 1.83 2.69
C GLY A 42 -3.74 2.44 4.01
N TRP A 43 -2.49 2.17 4.42
CA TRP A 43 -1.93 2.78 5.62
C TRP A 43 -0.39 2.83 5.62
N ARG A 44 0.16 3.68 6.49
CA ARG A 44 1.60 3.79 6.77
C ARG A 44 2.00 2.89 7.92
N ASP A 45 3.20 2.32 7.86
CA ASP A 45 3.77 1.69 9.05
C ASP A 45 4.12 2.77 10.09
N GLU A 46 3.56 2.64 11.29
CA GLU A 46 3.75 3.59 12.39
C GLU A 46 5.21 3.60 12.89
N LYS A 47 5.90 2.47 12.82
CA LYS A 47 7.26 2.28 13.32
C LYS A 47 8.31 2.61 12.27
N ILE A 48 7.98 2.38 11.00
CA ILE A 48 8.87 2.57 9.86
C ILE A 48 8.14 3.42 8.81
N PRO A 49 8.09 4.76 8.97
CA PRO A 49 7.25 5.63 8.15
C PRO A 49 7.50 5.57 6.65
N ALA A 50 8.63 5.00 6.20
CA ALA A 50 8.92 4.77 4.79
C ALA A 50 8.09 3.62 4.17
N PHE A 51 7.55 2.69 4.96
CA PHE A 51 6.69 1.63 4.46
C PHE A 51 5.23 2.06 4.41
N GLY A 52 4.58 1.65 3.33
CA GLY A 52 3.14 1.72 3.16
C GLY A 52 2.59 0.37 2.75
N TYR A 53 1.35 0.12 3.12
CA TYR A 53 0.65 -1.12 2.83
C TYR A 53 -0.69 -0.79 2.22
N VAL A 54 -1.06 -1.53 1.17
CA VAL A 54 -2.37 -1.41 0.55
C VAL A 54 -2.95 -2.80 0.35
N VAL A 55 -4.21 -2.98 0.72
CA VAL A 55 -4.99 -4.19 0.46
C VAL A 55 -6.26 -3.79 -0.27
N GLY A 56 -6.43 -4.30 -1.49
CA GLY A 56 -7.65 -4.11 -2.28
C GLY A 56 -8.24 -5.46 -2.69
N GLU A 57 -9.44 -5.43 -3.27
CA GLU A 57 -10.03 -6.61 -3.88
C GLU A 57 -9.65 -6.68 -5.36
N VAL A 58 -9.09 -7.82 -5.78
CA VAL A 58 -8.74 -8.10 -7.18
C VAL A 58 -9.28 -9.49 -7.51
N ASP A 59 -10.08 -9.57 -8.57
CA ASP A 59 -10.73 -10.82 -8.99
C ASP A 59 -11.49 -11.54 -7.86
N GLY A 60 -12.14 -10.77 -6.96
CA GLY A 60 -12.91 -11.29 -5.83
C GLY A 60 -12.07 -11.78 -4.65
N ALA A 61 -10.76 -11.51 -4.62
CA ALA A 61 -9.86 -11.89 -3.54
C ALA A 61 -9.06 -10.71 -2.98
N PRO A 62 -8.75 -10.69 -1.67
CA PRO A 62 -7.90 -9.65 -1.10
C PRO A 62 -6.46 -9.80 -1.61
N VAL A 63 -5.93 -8.71 -2.15
CA VAL A 63 -4.56 -8.61 -2.67
C VAL A 63 -3.84 -7.46 -1.95
N GLY A 64 -2.74 -7.82 -1.30
CA GLY A 64 -1.89 -6.89 -0.57
C GLY A 64 -0.61 -6.53 -1.33
N VAL A 65 -0.20 -5.27 -1.23
CA VAL A 65 1.07 -4.79 -1.75
C VAL A 65 1.80 -4.01 -0.65
N LEU A 66 3.04 -4.43 -0.37
CA LEU A 66 3.98 -3.70 0.45
C LEU A 66 4.76 -2.74 -0.44
N MET A 67 4.77 -1.47 -0.06
CA MET A 67 5.40 -0.39 -0.80
C MET A 67 6.41 0.33 0.10
N ARG A 68 7.50 0.82 -0.48
CA ARG A 68 8.47 1.65 0.23
C ARG A 68 8.62 2.98 -0.47
N GLN A 69 8.46 4.06 0.29
CA GLN A 69 8.73 5.40 -0.17
C GLN A 69 10.22 5.53 -0.47
N ILE A 70 10.51 6.16 -1.61
CA ILE A 70 11.87 6.50 -1.99
C ILE A 70 12.12 7.96 -1.64
N ASP A 71 13.22 8.19 -0.94
CA ASP A 71 13.65 9.54 -0.59
C ASP A 71 14.05 10.30 -1.86
N GLY A 72 13.35 11.39 -2.12
CA GLY A 72 13.56 12.24 -3.28
C GLY A 72 12.54 13.37 -3.29
N LYS A 73 12.99 14.59 -3.61
CA LYS A 73 12.07 15.72 -3.78
C LYS A 73 11.39 15.57 -5.14
N THR A 74 10.07 15.40 -5.12
CA THR A 74 9.24 15.67 -6.29
C THR A 74 9.37 17.16 -6.62
N ARG A 75 9.86 17.48 -7.83
CA ARG A 75 10.13 18.88 -8.21
C ARG A 75 8.85 19.67 -8.50
N ASN A 76 7.82 18.98 -8.96
CA ASN A 76 6.49 19.51 -9.27
C ASN A 76 5.48 18.89 -8.29
N ARG A 77 4.28 19.49 -8.16
CA ARG A 77 3.12 18.85 -7.52
C ARG A 77 2.69 17.68 -8.41
N PRO A 78 3.12 16.42 -8.13
CA PRO A 78 2.81 15.31 -9.01
C PRO A 78 1.35 14.93 -8.85
N GLN A 79 0.75 14.41 -9.91
CA GLN A 79 -0.55 13.76 -9.82
C GLN A 79 -0.38 12.34 -9.29
N CYS A 80 -1.30 11.92 -8.43
CA CYS A 80 -1.40 10.55 -7.96
C CYS A 80 -1.88 9.65 -9.11
N SER A 81 -1.20 8.53 -9.33
CA SER A 81 -1.55 7.54 -10.37
C SER A 81 -2.80 6.70 -10.03
N TRP A 82 -3.43 6.93 -8.86
CA TRP A 82 -4.63 6.21 -8.44
C TRP A 82 -5.87 7.08 -8.48
N CYS A 83 -5.88 8.18 -7.72
CA CYS A 83 -7.05 9.06 -7.69
C CYS A 83 -7.13 9.98 -8.91
N GLU A 84 -6.00 10.23 -9.58
CA GLU A 84 -5.89 11.10 -10.76
C GLU A 84 -6.59 12.47 -10.58
N ASP A 85 -6.70 12.98 -9.36
CA ASP A 85 -7.37 14.25 -9.07
C ASP A 85 -6.54 15.43 -9.58
N VAL A 86 -7.11 16.20 -10.51
CA VAL A 86 -6.47 17.37 -11.13
C VAL A 86 -6.34 18.58 -10.20
N ASN A 87 -7.11 18.61 -9.09
CA ASN A 87 -6.99 19.66 -8.07
C ASN A 87 -5.75 19.45 -7.19
N LEU A 88 -5.19 18.23 -7.20
CA LEU A 88 -4.00 17.83 -6.45
C LEU A 88 -4.13 18.19 -4.95
N PRO A 89 -5.17 17.72 -4.24
CA PRO A 89 -5.40 18.13 -2.84
C PRO A 89 -4.35 17.60 -1.88
N ASN A 90 -3.72 16.46 -2.20
CA ASN A 90 -2.85 15.71 -1.31
C ASN A 90 -1.38 15.79 -1.73
N ASP A 91 -0.48 15.59 -0.76
CA ASP A 91 0.93 15.40 -1.06
C ASP A 91 1.14 14.05 -1.76
N VAL A 92 1.90 14.04 -2.86
CA VAL A 92 2.18 12.84 -3.65
C VAL A 92 3.66 12.51 -3.56
N VAL A 93 3.96 11.25 -3.23
CA VAL A 93 5.33 10.75 -3.08
C VAL A 93 5.60 9.58 -4.02
N PHE A 94 6.88 9.30 -4.26
CA PHE A 94 7.28 8.17 -5.09
C PHE A 94 7.46 6.92 -4.26
N PHE A 95 6.68 5.89 -4.57
CA PHE A 95 6.83 4.55 -4.01
C PHE A 95 7.52 3.62 -4.97
N ASN A 96 8.29 2.70 -4.42
CA ASN A 96 8.63 1.45 -5.08
C ASN A 96 7.90 0.27 -4.43
N ALA A 97 7.63 -0.76 -5.22
CA ALA A 97 7.13 -2.04 -4.75
C ALA A 97 7.85 -3.16 -5.50
N LYS A 98 8.27 -4.22 -4.80
CA LYS A 98 8.75 -5.44 -5.48
C LYS A 98 7.63 -6.02 -6.33
N ARG A 99 7.95 -6.56 -7.51
CA ARG A 99 6.97 -7.36 -8.27
C ARG A 99 6.61 -8.62 -7.48
N GLY A 100 5.42 -9.17 -7.72
CA GLY A 100 5.04 -10.46 -7.15
C GLY A 100 5.89 -11.61 -7.67
N GLY A 101 5.99 -12.69 -6.89
CA GLY A 101 6.59 -13.95 -7.35
C GLY A 101 8.09 -13.89 -7.61
N GLN A 102 8.54 -14.61 -8.65
CA GLN A 102 9.98 -14.77 -8.94
C GLN A 102 10.63 -13.46 -9.40
N ALA A 103 9.92 -12.62 -10.16
CA ALA A 103 10.44 -11.35 -10.63
C ALA A 103 10.90 -10.45 -9.47
N GLY A 104 10.07 -10.27 -8.43
CA GLY A 104 10.47 -9.51 -7.26
C GLY A 104 11.58 -10.17 -6.44
N ARG A 105 11.65 -11.51 -6.41
CA ARG A 105 12.78 -12.22 -5.80
C ARG A 105 14.09 -11.99 -6.53
N ASN A 106 14.04 -11.72 -7.83
CA ASN A 106 15.19 -11.34 -8.65
C ASN A 106 15.55 -9.84 -8.53
N GLY A 107 14.73 -9.05 -7.84
CA GLY A 107 14.96 -7.62 -7.62
C GLY A 107 14.11 -6.69 -8.48
N ASP A 108 13.21 -7.22 -9.31
CA ASP A 108 12.34 -6.38 -10.14
C ASP A 108 11.38 -5.58 -9.26
N THR A 109 11.32 -4.26 -9.52
CA THR A 109 10.45 -3.33 -8.81
C THR A 109 9.59 -2.53 -9.79
N LEU A 110 8.45 -2.04 -9.31
CA LEU A 110 7.61 -1.07 -9.98
C LEU A 110 7.63 0.22 -9.17
N GLY A 111 7.73 1.35 -9.87
CA GLY A 111 7.70 2.69 -9.28
C GLY A 111 6.40 3.40 -9.62
N MET A 112 5.86 4.16 -8.67
CA MET A 112 4.58 4.88 -8.85
C MET A 112 4.48 6.11 -7.95
N LEU A 113 3.70 7.10 -8.41
CA LEU A 113 3.37 8.30 -7.66
C LEU A 113 2.00 8.12 -7.00
N VAL A 114 1.92 8.20 -5.67
CA VAL A 114 0.67 7.99 -4.92
C VAL A 114 0.55 9.01 -3.81
N CYS A 115 -0.69 9.36 -3.43
CA CYS A 115 -0.98 10.14 -2.22
C CYS A 115 -0.21 9.58 -1.01
N ALA A 116 0.41 10.45 -0.24
CA ALA A 116 1.38 10.09 0.78
C ALA A 116 0.82 9.21 1.89
N LYS A 117 -0.48 9.30 2.19
CA LYS A 117 -1.20 8.53 3.19
C LYS A 117 -2.29 7.64 2.61
N PHE A 118 -2.31 7.46 1.28
CA PHE A 118 -3.33 6.69 0.56
C PHE A 118 -4.75 7.23 0.73
N GLU A 119 -4.87 8.55 0.87
CA GLU A 119 -6.11 9.33 0.96
C GLU A 119 -6.68 9.79 -0.38
#